data_AF-A0A0L7L6E4-F1
#
_entry.id   AF-A0A0L7L6E4-F1
#
_cell.length_a   1.000
_cell.length_b   1.000
_cell.length_c   1.000
_cell.angle_alpha   90.00
_cell.angle_beta   90.00
_cell.angle_gamma   90.00
#
_symmetry.space_group_name_H-M   'P 1'
#
loop_
_entity.id
_entity.type
_entity.pdbx_description
1 polymer ?
#
loop_
_entity_poly.entity_id
_entity_poly.type
_entity_poly.pdbx_seq_one_letter_code
_entity_poly.pdbx_strand_id
1 'polypeptide(L)'
;MASEFVKDKVIWTKTMNLNLAKFLEDKPHIWDTKHPRFSHIGLRDETFAEFASQYHDLSWQAVKDRWTNIRSTFGFYMRKIIARKASGRVGLLTYI
;
A
#
# COMPACT_ATOMS: atom_id res chain seq x y z
N MET A 1 -25.01 -11.03 -20.04
CA MET A 1 -23.77 -11.78 -19.75
C MET A 1 -22.95 -10.94 -18.79
N ALA A 2 -23.24 -11.01 -17.49
CA ALA A 2 -22.37 -10.38 -16.50
C ALA A 2 -21.12 -11.26 -16.40
N SER A 3 -20.02 -10.79 -16.99
CA SER A 3 -18.72 -11.43 -16.84
C SER A 3 -18.41 -11.46 -15.35
N GLU A 4 -18.48 -12.65 -14.77
CA GLU A 4 -17.94 -12.93 -13.45
C GLU A 4 -16.43 -12.72 -13.55
N PHE A 5 -16.00 -11.47 -13.37
CA PHE A 5 -14.62 -11.15 -13.06
C PHE A 5 -14.34 -11.74 -11.68
N VAL A 6 -14.06 -13.04 -11.65
CA VAL A 6 -13.27 -13.64 -10.59
C VAL A 6 -11.94 -12.91 -10.67
N LYS A 7 -11.82 -11.79 -9.95
CA LYS A 7 -10.53 -11.17 -9.68
C LYS A 7 -9.76 -12.26 -8.97
N ASP A 8 -8.88 -12.95 -9.68
CA ASP A 8 -7.98 -13.94 -9.10
C ASP A 8 -7.41 -13.32 -7.85
N LYS A 9 -7.71 -13.96 -6.72
CA LYS A 9 -7.44 -13.39 -5.40
C LYS A 9 -5.94 -13.52 -5.19
N VAL A 10 -5.20 -12.52 -5.66
CA VAL A 10 -3.75 -12.41 -5.45
C VAL A 10 -3.45 -12.55 -3.96
N ILE A 11 -2.73 -13.61 -3.60
CA ILE A 11 -2.34 -13.87 -2.22
C ILE A 11 -1.07 -13.07 -1.91
N TRP A 12 -1.22 -11.96 -1.18
CA TRP A 12 -0.11 -11.11 -0.77
C TRP A 12 0.59 -11.66 0.46
N THR A 13 1.78 -12.25 0.27
CA THR A 13 2.61 -12.71 1.39
C THR A 13 3.25 -11.53 2.15
N LYS A 14 3.69 -11.77 3.39
CA LYS A 14 4.41 -10.75 4.18
C LYS A 14 5.68 -10.25 3.46
N THR A 15 6.43 -11.17 2.84
CA THR A 15 7.64 -10.86 2.08
C THR A 15 7.34 -9.99 0.87
N MET A 16 6.28 -10.28 0.11
CA MET A 16 5.85 -9.44 -1.02
C MET A 16 5.49 -8.02 -0.57
N ASN A 17 4.79 -7.87 0.56
CA ASN A 17 4.46 -6.55 1.09
C ASN A 17 5.69 -5.75 1.50
N LEU A 18 6.70 -6.41 2.10
CA LEU A 18 7.96 -5.77 2.45
C LEU A 18 8.75 -5.37 1.21
N ASN A 19 8.79 -6.23 0.19
CA ASN A 19 9.44 -5.94 -1.08
C ASN A 19 8.76 -4.76 -1.80
N LEU A 20 7.42 -4.72 -1.79
CA LEU A 20 6.65 -3.61 -2.34
C LEU A 20 6.95 -2.29 -1.62
N ALA A 21 6.95 -2.32 -0.28
CA ALA A 21 7.23 -1.13 0.52
C ALA A 21 8.63 -0.58 0.23
N LYS A 22 9.66 -1.45 0.23
CA LYS A 22 11.05 -1.07 -0.09
C LYS A 22 11.18 -0.51 -1.51
N PHE A 23 10.56 -1.18 -2.49
CA PHE A 23 10.61 -0.74 -3.88
C PHE A 23 10.01 0.67 -4.10
N LEU A 24 8.94 0.99 -3.37
CA LEU A 24 8.27 2.29 -3.48
C LEU A 24 8.92 3.36 -2.59
N GLU A 25 9.67 2.98 -1.56
CA GLU A 25 10.43 3.90 -0.71
C GLU A 25 11.41 4.74 -1.55
N ASP A 26 12.14 4.08 -2.46
CA ASP A 26 13.10 4.72 -3.37
C ASP A 26 12.46 5.58 -4.48
N LYS A 27 11.12 5.61 -4.56
CA LYS A 27 10.35 6.25 -5.65
C LYS A 27 9.46 7.37 -5.10
N PRO A 28 10.02 8.57 -4.83
CA PRO A 28 9.31 9.65 -4.14
C PRO A 28 8.07 10.15 -4.88
N HIS A 29 8.02 10.05 -6.21
CA HIS A 29 6.82 10.39 -7.00
C HIS A 29 5.59 9.55 -6.67
N ILE A 30 5.74 8.43 -5.97
CA ILE A 30 4.62 7.60 -5.51
C ILE A 30 4.01 8.09 -4.20
N TRP A 31 4.84 8.64 -3.31
CA TRP A 31 4.43 8.86 -1.92
C TRP A 31 4.61 10.26 -1.39
N ASP A 32 5.54 11.04 -1.95
CA ASP A 32 5.80 12.42 -1.58
C ASP A 32 4.86 13.35 -2.35
N THR A 33 3.93 13.96 -1.63
CA THR A 33 2.95 14.91 -2.20
C THR A 33 3.60 16.19 -2.70
N LYS A 34 4.83 16.51 -2.28
CA LYS A 34 5.58 17.69 -2.72
C LYS A 34 6.44 17.41 -3.94
N HIS A 35 6.59 16.15 -4.34
CA HIS A 35 7.38 15.79 -5.50
C HIS A 35 6.69 16.30 -6.79
N PRO A 36 7.41 16.97 -7.71
CA PRO A 36 6.80 17.54 -8.93
C PRO A 36 6.04 16.51 -9.77
N ARG A 37 6.49 15.25 -9.73
CA ARG A 37 5.88 14.15 -10.49
C ARG A 37 4.78 13.37 -9.74
N PHE A 38 4.36 13.83 -8.56
CA PHE A 38 3.34 13.14 -7.76
C PHE A 38 1.96 13.10 -8.44
N SER A 39 1.60 14.18 -9.13
CA SER A 39 0.34 14.29 -9.88
C SER A 39 0.35 13.53 -11.21
N HIS A 40 1.50 12.99 -11.65
CA HIS A 40 1.62 12.27 -12.90
C HIS A 40 1.12 10.83 -12.75
N ILE A 41 -0.16 10.62 -13.03
CA ILE A 41 -0.84 9.31 -12.90
C ILE A 41 -0.15 8.24 -13.75
N GLY A 42 0.23 8.56 -15.00
CA GLY A 42 0.92 7.62 -15.89
C GLY A 42 2.23 7.09 -15.30
N LEU A 43 3.08 7.97 -14.77
CA LEU A 43 4.35 7.58 -14.15
C LEU A 43 4.15 6.69 -12.92
N ARG A 44 3.07 6.92 -12.16
CA ARG A 44 2.72 6.07 -11.02
C ARG A 44 2.26 4.69 -11.47
N ASP A 45 1.39 4.63 -12.47
CA ASP A 45 0.89 3.37 -13.00
C ASP A 45 2.01 2.55 -13.68
N GLU A 46 2.93 3.21 -14.38
CA GLU A 46 4.18 2.60 -14.90
C GLU A 46 5.05 2.02 -13.78
N THR A 47 5.21 2.74 -12.68
CA THR A 47 5.96 2.26 -11.51
C THR A 47 5.30 1.03 -10.88
N PHE A 48 3.97 0.99 -10.81
CA PHE A 48 3.26 -0.19 -10.34
C PHE A 48 3.38 -1.36 -11.32
N ALA A 49 3.40 -1.09 -12.62
CA ALA A 49 3.64 -2.10 -13.65
C ALA A 49 5.07 -2.66 -13.59
N GLU A 50 6.07 -1.82 -13.32
CA GLU A 50 7.46 -2.23 -13.11
C GLU A 50 7.56 -3.24 -11.95
N PHE A 51 6.92 -2.95 -10.81
CA PHE A 51 6.88 -3.91 -9.70
C PHE A 51 6.10 -5.18 -10.07
N ALA A 52 4.95 -5.04 -10.73
CA ALA A 52 4.12 -6.16 -11.15
C ALA A 52 4.89 -7.13 -12.05
N SER A 53 5.74 -6.61 -12.95
CA SER A 53 6.55 -7.42 -13.87
C SER A 53 7.51 -8.41 -13.19
N GLN A 54 7.81 -8.22 -11.90
CA GLN A 54 8.63 -9.14 -11.11
C GLN A 54 7.87 -10.42 -10.70
N TYR A 55 6.55 -10.48 -10.94
CA TYR A 55 5.69 -11.59 -10.57
C TYR A 55 4.78 -11.94 -11.76
N HIS A 56 4.67 -13.24 -12.08
CA HIS A 56 3.94 -13.68 -13.28
C HIS A 56 2.43 -13.33 -13.28
N ASP A 57 1.80 -13.24 -12.10
CA ASP A 57 0.34 -13.12 -11.96
C ASP A 57 -0.13 -11.79 -11.35
N LEU A 58 0.73 -10.76 -11.33
CA LEU A 58 0.38 -9.46 -10.80
C LEU A 58 0.01 -8.48 -11.90
N SER A 59 -1.14 -7.81 -11.72
CA SER A 59 -1.46 -6.60 -12.48
C SER A 59 -0.98 -5.35 -11.74
N TRP A 60 -0.63 -4.30 -12.48
CA TRP A 60 -0.30 -2.99 -11.91
C TRP A 60 -1.43 -2.46 -11.01
N GLN A 61 -2.70 -2.76 -11.35
CA GLN A 61 -3.87 -2.38 -10.55
C GLN A 61 -3.89 -3.11 -9.21
N ALA A 62 -3.56 -4.41 -9.16
CA ALA A 62 -3.47 -5.16 -7.92
C ALA A 62 -2.37 -4.60 -6.99
N VAL A 63 -1.23 -4.20 -7.57
CA VAL A 63 -0.13 -3.56 -6.82
C VAL A 63 -0.57 -2.20 -6.25
N LYS A 64 -1.24 -1.38 -7.07
CA LYS A 64 -1.79 -0.07 -6.67
C LYS A 64 -2.81 -0.18 -5.53
N ASP A 65 -3.75 -1.12 -5.66
CA ASP A 65 -4.76 -1.40 -4.64
C ASP A 65 -4.08 -1.86 -3.34
N ARG A 66 -3.07 -2.73 -3.45
CA ARG A 66 -2.34 -3.22 -2.28
C ARG A 66 -1.57 -2.10 -1.58
N TRP A 67 -0.86 -1.26 -2.32
CA TRP A 67 -0.14 -0.11 -1.77
C TRP A 67 -1.07 0.86 -1.05
N THR A 68 -2.23 1.15 -1.65
CA THR A 68 -3.27 2.00 -1.05
C THR A 68 -3.76 1.44 0.29
N ASN A 69 -3.97 0.13 0.36
CA ASN A 69 -4.37 -0.56 1.58
C ASN A 69 -3.28 -0.46 2.66
N ILE A 70 -2.01 -0.76 2.31
CA ILE A 70 -0.87 -0.65 3.24
C ILE A 70 -0.78 0.76 3.83
N ARG A 71 -0.82 1.80 2.99
CA ARG A 71 -0.76 3.20 3.44
C ARG A 71 -1.93 3.56 4.35
N SER A 72 -3.15 3.14 3.99
CA SER A 72 -4.36 3.44 4.75
C SER A 72 -4.32 2.79 6.13
N THR A 73 -3.95 1.51 6.20
CA THR A 73 -3.80 0.76 7.44
C THR A 73 -2.70 1.36 8.33
N PHE A 74 -1.54 1.68 7.75
CA PHE A 74 -0.46 2.33 8.48
C PHE A 74 -0.88 3.69 9.05
N GLY A 75 -1.51 4.53 8.22
CA GLY A 75 -2.01 5.84 8.65
C GLY A 75 -3.06 5.74 9.77
N PHE A 76 -3.94 4.73 9.71
CA PHE A 76 -4.91 4.45 10.77
C PHE A 76 -4.21 4.10 12.10
N TYR A 77 -3.24 3.18 12.07
CA TYR A 77 -2.51 2.80 13.27
C TYR A 77 -1.67 3.95 13.84
N MET A 78 -1.03 4.74 12.99
CA MET A 78 -0.29 5.92 13.42
C MET A 78 -1.18 6.94 14.13
N ARG A 79 -2.36 7.24 13.59
CA ARG A 79 -3.34 8.12 14.26
C ARG A 79 -3.76 7.56 15.62
N LYS A 80 -4.00 6.25 15.72
CA LYS A 80 -4.34 5.59 16.99
C LYS A 80 -3.21 5.70 18.02
N ILE A 81 -1.95 5.55 17.60
CA ILE A 81 -0.78 5.69 18.47
C ILE A 81 -0.62 7.14 18.94
N ILE A 82 -0.73 8.13 18.04
CA ILE A 82 -0.64 9.55 18.38
C ILE A 82 -1.75 9.96 19.35
N ALA A 83 -2.99 9.54 19.09
CA ALA A 83 -4.12 9.81 19.96
C ALA A 83 -3.93 9.19 21.36
N ARG A 84 -3.38 7.97 21.46
CA ARG A 84 -3.02 7.34 22.73
C ARG A 84 -1.94 8.12 23.48
N LYS A 85 -0.89 8.56 22.80
CA LYS A 85 0.17 9.38 23.39
C LYS A 85 -0.37 10.71 23.92
N ALA A 86 -1.24 11.38 23.16
CA ALA A 86 -1.85 12.64 23.56
C ALA A 86 -2.84 12.51 24.73
N SER A 87 -3.50 11.35 24.87
CA SER A 87 -4.49 11.10 25.92
C SER A 87 -3.92 10.49 27.21
N GLY A 88 -2.61 10.24 27.29
CA GLY A 88 -1.95 9.68 28.49
C GLY A 88 -2.41 8.26 28.88
N ARG A 89 -3.25 7.60 28.08
CA ARG A 89 -3.76 6.25 28.37
C ARG A 89 -2.71 5.20 27.99
N VAL A 90 -1.88 4.82 28.96
CA VAL A 90 -1.14 3.55 28.94
C VAL A 90 -2.15 2.42 29.20
N GLY A 91 -2.99 2.14 28.20
CA GLY A 91 -4.06 1.15 28.29
C GLY A 91 -3.56 -0.23 27.86
N LEU A 92 -3.38 -1.11 28.85
CA LEU A 92 -3.17 -2.55 28.75
C LEU A 92 -3.95 -3.16 27.57
N LEU A 93 -3.27 -4.03 26.83
CA LEU A 93 -3.89 -4.89 25.83
C LEU A 93 -4.85 -5.86 26.53
N THR A 94 -6.13 -5.51 26.65
CA THR A 94 -7.19 -6.51 26.74
C THR A 94 -7.42 -7.04 25.33
N TYR A 95 -6.71 -8.12 24.99
CA TYR A 95 -7.17 -9.07 23.98
C TYR A 95 -8.29 -9.90 24.61
N ILE A 96 -9.51 -9.72 24.09
CA ILE A 96 -10.58 -10.73 24.12
C ILE A 96 -10.63 -11.29 22.70
#